data_AF-A0A2D9CFU8-F1
#
_entry.id   AF-A0A2D9CFU8-F1
#
_cell.length_a   1.000
_cell.length_b   1.000
_cell.length_c   1.000
_cell.angle_alpha   90.00
_cell.angle_beta   90.00
_cell.angle_gamma   90.00
#
_symmetry.space_group_name_H-M   'P 1'
#
loop_
_entity.id
_entity.type
_entity.pdbx_description
1 polymer ?
#
loop_
_entity_poly.entity_id
_entity_poly.type
_entity_poly.pdbx_seq_one_letter_code
_entity_poly.pdbx_strand_id
1 'polypeptide(L)'
;MGGRKGLIVGHQKGKTTQEKLACHFGCAHPEGYRKALAKMKIAEKFNLPIVTFVDTPGAYPGLGAEERGQAEAIAKNLMEMARIKVPIVSIIIGEGGSGGALGIAVADRVAMLAYSWYSVISPEGCAAILWKEANETTNTAAADALHLTAKDNLKLGIVDSVIEEPLGGAHRDHATASANLEAWIVAELDELSKMSPEALVNARYERFRRLGEYDEYTETAPDQAEETQPA
;
A
#
# COMPACT_ATOMS: atom_id res chain seq x y z
N MET A 1 -9.79 14.44 12.90
CA MET A 1 -8.32 14.31 12.86
C MET A 1 -7.74 15.49 13.62
N GLY A 2 -7.78 15.48 14.95
CA GLY A 2 -7.37 16.64 15.76
C GLY A 2 -8.18 17.92 15.47
N GLY A 3 -9.51 17.81 15.25
CA GLY A 3 -10.37 18.94 14.89
C GLY A 3 -10.32 19.37 13.40
N ARG A 4 -9.40 18.82 12.60
CA ARG A 4 -9.31 19.08 11.16
C ARG A 4 -10.35 18.30 10.36
N LYS A 5 -10.97 18.96 9.37
CA LYS A 5 -11.83 18.33 8.35
C LYS A 5 -10.98 17.58 7.32
N GLY A 6 -11.45 16.44 6.86
CA GLY A 6 -10.89 15.76 5.69
C GLY A 6 -11.59 14.46 5.38
N LEU A 7 -11.06 13.73 4.41
CA LEU A 7 -11.65 12.50 3.91
C LEU A 7 -10.93 11.29 4.50
N ILE A 8 -11.71 10.33 5.01
CA ILE A 8 -11.21 9.01 5.35
C ILE A 8 -11.74 8.01 4.31
N VAL A 9 -10.87 7.19 3.76
CA VAL A 9 -11.19 6.07 2.88
C VAL A 9 -10.57 4.81 3.46
N GLY A 10 -11.22 3.66 3.39
CA GLY A 10 -10.58 2.44 3.84
C GLY A 10 -11.33 1.19 3.45
N HIS A 11 -10.65 0.08 3.68
CA HIS A 11 -11.25 -1.25 3.62
C HIS A 11 -12.08 -1.50 4.88
N GLN A 12 -13.15 -2.25 4.74
CA GLN A 12 -14.01 -2.66 5.84
C GLN A 12 -14.17 -4.17 5.76
N LYS A 13 -13.60 -4.91 6.70
CA LYS A 13 -13.70 -6.37 6.72
C LYS A 13 -15.00 -6.90 7.30
N GLY A 14 -15.61 -6.17 8.23
CA GLY A 14 -16.72 -6.67 9.05
C GLY A 14 -16.23 -7.43 10.28
N LYS A 15 -16.97 -7.32 11.39
CA LYS A 15 -16.64 -7.92 12.69
C LYS A 15 -17.28 -9.29 12.84
N THR A 16 -18.54 -9.43 12.43
CA THR A 16 -19.28 -10.69 12.48
C THR A 16 -19.15 -11.47 11.17
N THR A 17 -19.47 -12.76 11.17
CA THR A 17 -19.47 -13.58 9.95
C THR A 17 -20.43 -13.02 8.88
N GLN A 18 -21.61 -12.56 9.28
CA GLN A 18 -22.58 -11.97 8.36
C GLN A 18 -22.05 -10.67 7.75
N GLU A 19 -21.43 -9.80 8.56
CA GLU A 19 -20.78 -8.58 8.07
C GLU A 19 -19.61 -8.90 7.13
N LYS A 20 -18.79 -9.89 7.48
CA LYS A 20 -17.66 -10.32 6.64
C LYS A 20 -18.13 -10.78 5.26
N LEU A 21 -19.18 -11.57 5.19
CA LEU A 21 -19.78 -11.98 3.92
C LEU A 21 -20.33 -10.78 3.14
N ALA A 22 -21.04 -9.86 3.81
CA ALA A 22 -21.60 -8.67 3.18
C ALA A 22 -20.52 -7.69 2.67
N CYS A 23 -19.37 -7.65 3.33
CA CYS A 23 -18.23 -6.82 2.96
C CYS A 23 -17.17 -7.56 2.11
N HIS A 24 -17.45 -8.78 1.68
CA HIS A 24 -16.49 -9.63 0.97
C HIS A 24 -15.12 -9.73 1.68
N PHE A 25 -15.12 -9.79 3.01
CA PHE A 25 -13.91 -9.86 3.84
C PHE A 25 -12.93 -8.70 3.60
N GLY A 26 -13.43 -7.53 3.15
CA GLY A 26 -12.62 -6.36 2.83
C GLY A 26 -12.10 -6.34 1.39
N CYS A 27 -12.35 -7.38 0.59
CA CYS A 27 -11.97 -7.43 -0.81
C CYS A 27 -12.86 -6.51 -1.66
N ALA A 28 -12.31 -5.39 -2.10
CA ALA A 28 -13.04 -4.47 -2.95
C ALA A 28 -13.22 -5.01 -4.38
N HIS A 29 -14.42 -4.80 -4.92
CA HIS A 29 -14.72 -4.87 -6.34
C HIS A 29 -14.30 -3.57 -7.06
N PRO A 30 -14.25 -3.52 -8.41
CA PRO A 30 -13.80 -2.32 -9.13
C PRO A 30 -14.59 -1.06 -8.79
N GLU A 31 -15.90 -1.17 -8.58
CA GLU A 31 -16.77 -0.09 -8.11
C GLU A 31 -16.31 0.51 -6.75
N GLY A 32 -15.67 -0.28 -5.89
CA GLY A 32 -15.08 0.18 -4.63
C GLY A 32 -13.91 1.12 -4.85
N TYR A 33 -12.99 0.76 -5.75
CA TYR A 33 -11.85 1.62 -6.12
C TYR A 33 -12.31 2.89 -6.84
N ARG A 34 -13.26 2.78 -7.77
CA ARG A 34 -13.85 3.94 -8.46
C ARG A 34 -14.54 4.90 -7.49
N LYS A 35 -15.29 4.36 -6.51
CA LYS A 35 -15.89 5.14 -5.43
C LYS A 35 -14.82 5.85 -4.61
N ALA A 36 -13.77 5.13 -4.20
CA ALA A 36 -12.65 5.69 -3.44
C ALA A 36 -12.02 6.89 -4.17
N LEU A 37 -11.65 6.72 -5.43
CA LEU A 37 -11.07 7.78 -6.26
C LEU A 37 -12.03 8.96 -6.45
N ALA A 38 -13.32 8.70 -6.74
CA ALA A 38 -14.31 9.76 -6.88
C ALA A 38 -14.43 10.61 -5.61
N LYS A 39 -14.35 9.99 -4.42
CA LYS A 39 -14.35 10.73 -3.14
C LYS A 39 -13.04 11.47 -2.91
N MET A 40 -11.89 10.88 -3.25
CA MET A 40 -10.59 11.56 -3.16
C MET A 40 -10.52 12.81 -4.04
N LYS A 41 -11.05 12.77 -5.27
CA LYS A 41 -11.16 13.96 -6.14
C LYS A 41 -12.08 15.04 -5.57
N ILE A 42 -13.13 14.66 -4.84
CA ILE A 42 -13.97 15.62 -4.10
C ILE A 42 -13.16 16.26 -2.97
N ALA A 43 -12.40 15.47 -2.21
CA ALA A 43 -11.54 16.00 -1.15
C ALA A 43 -10.50 16.99 -1.71
N GLU A 44 -9.86 16.64 -2.82
CA GLU A 44 -8.95 17.52 -3.56
C GLU A 44 -9.64 18.85 -3.96
N LYS A 45 -10.84 18.79 -4.55
CA LYS A 45 -11.61 19.98 -4.94
C LYS A 45 -11.88 20.94 -3.78
N PHE A 46 -12.04 20.41 -2.57
CA PHE A 46 -12.30 21.20 -1.36
C PHE A 46 -11.05 21.45 -0.52
N ASN A 47 -9.86 21.14 -1.03
CA ASN A 47 -8.58 21.29 -0.33
C ASN A 47 -8.56 20.55 1.02
N LEU A 48 -9.15 19.36 1.06
CA LEU A 48 -9.25 18.52 2.24
C LEU A 48 -8.18 17.42 2.20
N PRO A 49 -7.42 17.21 3.29
CA PRO A 49 -6.48 16.09 3.35
C PRO A 49 -7.21 14.74 3.33
N ILE A 50 -6.49 13.71 2.88
CA ILE A 50 -7.00 12.35 2.71
C ILE A 50 -6.21 11.41 3.63
N VAL A 51 -6.93 10.58 4.38
CA VAL A 51 -6.37 9.48 5.16
C VAL A 51 -6.91 8.18 4.60
N THR A 52 -6.04 7.22 4.30
CA THR A 52 -6.46 5.89 3.86
C THR A 52 -6.11 4.81 4.88
N PHE A 53 -7.04 3.88 5.10
CA PHE A 53 -6.85 2.71 5.95
C PHE A 53 -6.88 1.43 5.11
N VAL A 54 -5.73 0.76 5.05
CA VAL A 54 -5.51 -0.45 4.28
C VAL A 54 -5.70 -1.67 5.19
N ASP A 55 -6.68 -2.51 4.85
CA ASP A 55 -6.96 -3.77 5.55
C ASP A 55 -7.73 -4.72 4.62
N THR A 56 -7.01 -5.36 3.71
CA THR A 56 -7.56 -6.26 2.70
C THR A 56 -6.60 -7.41 2.41
N PRO A 57 -7.10 -8.65 2.25
CA PRO A 57 -6.27 -9.74 1.74
C PRO A 57 -5.97 -9.58 0.23
N GLY A 58 -6.72 -8.71 -0.47
CA GLY A 58 -6.53 -8.43 -1.89
C GLY A 58 -7.78 -7.83 -2.55
N ALA A 59 -7.68 -7.50 -3.84
CA ALA A 59 -8.86 -7.17 -4.63
C ALA A 59 -9.73 -8.42 -4.82
N TYR A 60 -11.05 -8.28 -4.92
CA TYR A 60 -11.94 -9.43 -5.07
C TYR A 60 -11.66 -10.17 -6.39
N PRO A 61 -11.24 -11.47 -6.37
CA PRO A 61 -10.82 -12.21 -7.55
C PRO A 61 -12.00 -12.98 -8.17
N GLY A 62 -12.98 -12.26 -8.71
CA GLY A 62 -14.20 -12.86 -9.26
C GLY A 62 -14.45 -12.50 -10.72
N LEU A 63 -15.14 -13.38 -11.45
CA LEU A 63 -15.47 -13.17 -12.88
C LEU A 63 -16.14 -11.81 -13.13
N GLY A 64 -17.16 -11.47 -12.33
CA GLY A 64 -17.83 -10.18 -12.47
C GLY A 64 -16.91 -8.98 -12.15
N ALA A 65 -15.90 -9.14 -11.29
CA ALA A 65 -14.92 -8.10 -11.03
C ALA A 65 -14.03 -7.87 -12.27
N GLU A 66 -13.61 -8.95 -12.93
CA GLU A 66 -12.85 -8.90 -14.18
C GLU A 66 -13.66 -8.25 -15.31
N GLU A 67 -14.91 -8.69 -15.53
CA GLU A 67 -15.82 -8.12 -16.53
C GLU A 67 -16.05 -6.62 -16.35
N ARG A 68 -15.99 -6.14 -15.09
CA ARG A 68 -16.15 -4.72 -14.73
C ARG A 68 -14.82 -3.97 -14.64
N GLY A 69 -13.69 -4.58 -14.98
CA GLY A 69 -12.38 -3.96 -15.05
C GLY A 69 -11.70 -3.75 -13.70
N GLN A 70 -11.48 -4.82 -12.93
CA GLN A 70 -10.74 -4.78 -11.65
C GLN A 70 -9.34 -4.18 -11.82
N ALA A 71 -8.58 -4.65 -12.81
CA ALA A 71 -7.23 -4.14 -13.09
C ALA A 71 -7.23 -2.66 -13.52
N GLU A 72 -8.18 -2.26 -14.39
CA GLU A 72 -8.33 -0.86 -14.81
C GLU A 72 -8.65 0.05 -13.63
N ALA A 73 -9.57 -0.34 -12.76
CA ALA A 73 -9.98 0.47 -11.63
C ALA A 73 -8.81 0.70 -10.65
N ILE A 74 -8.01 -0.33 -10.38
CA ILE A 74 -6.80 -0.21 -9.56
C ILE A 74 -5.77 0.68 -10.27
N ALA A 75 -5.43 0.41 -11.52
CA ALA A 75 -4.44 1.17 -12.28
C ALA A 75 -4.81 2.66 -12.38
N LYS A 76 -6.09 2.96 -12.61
CA LYS A 76 -6.62 4.33 -12.64
C LYS A 76 -6.45 5.02 -11.29
N ASN A 77 -6.73 4.32 -10.18
CA ASN A 77 -6.47 4.86 -8.85
C ASN A 77 -4.99 5.19 -8.65
N LEU A 78 -4.07 4.27 -9.00
CA LEU A 78 -2.63 4.51 -8.85
C LEU A 78 -2.19 5.78 -9.58
N MET A 79 -2.57 5.90 -10.86
CA MET A 79 -2.22 7.04 -11.70
C MET A 79 -2.81 8.35 -11.18
N GLU A 80 -4.07 8.35 -10.74
CA GLU A 80 -4.75 9.57 -10.31
C GLU A 80 -4.33 10.00 -8.91
N MET A 81 -4.13 9.06 -7.98
CA MET A 81 -3.65 9.33 -6.63
C MET A 81 -2.23 9.94 -6.65
N ALA A 82 -1.38 9.50 -7.58
CA ALA A 82 -0.05 10.10 -7.76
C ALA A 82 -0.10 11.62 -8.09
N ARG A 83 -1.24 12.12 -8.59
CA ARG A 83 -1.41 13.51 -9.06
C ARG A 83 -2.24 14.39 -8.14
N ILE A 84 -2.79 13.84 -7.06
CA ILE A 84 -3.64 14.58 -6.13
C ILE A 84 -2.86 15.69 -5.42
N LYS A 85 -3.41 16.89 -5.38
CA LYS A 85 -2.78 18.12 -4.89
C LYS A 85 -2.96 18.44 -3.41
N VAL A 86 -3.61 17.56 -2.66
CA VAL A 86 -3.79 17.65 -1.21
C VAL A 86 -2.96 16.59 -0.50
N PRO A 87 -2.61 16.78 0.79
CA PRO A 87 -1.93 15.75 1.57
C PRO A 87 -2.69 14.43 1.62
N ILE A 88 -1.98 13.33 1.41
CA ILE A 88 -2.46 11.96 1.56
C ILE A 88 -1.55 11.21 2.52
N VAL A 89 -2.12 10.62 3.55
CA VAL A 89 -1.43 9.65 4.41
C VAL A 89 -2.15 8.30 4.35
N SER A 90 -1.39 7.21 4.25
CA SER A 90 -1.93 5.84 4.16
C SER A 90 -1.41 5.00 5.32
N ILE A 91 -2.29 4.24 5.97
CA ILE A 91 -1.91 3.36 7.07
C ILE A 91 -2.40 1.94 6.80
N ILE A 92 -1.49 0.97 6.82
CA ILE A 92 -1.83 -0.45 6.79
C ILE A 92 -2.14 -0.86 8.23
N ILE A 93 -3.43 -1.05 8.52
CA ILE A 93 -3.95 -1.34 9.87
C ILE A 93 -4.22 -2.82 10.10
N GLY A 94 -4.03 -3.66 9.08
CA GLY A 94 -4.22 -5.11 9.17
C GLY A 94 -3.50 -5.82 8.03
N GLU A 95 -4.23 -6.22 6.99
CA GLU A 95 -3.65 -6.89 5.83
C GLU A 95 -3.41 -5.92 4.66
N GLY A 96 -2.22 -5.94 4.09
CA GLY A 96 -1.81 -5.16 2.92
C GLY A 96 -1.68 -6.07 1.69
N GLY A 97 -2.79 -6.61 1.21
CA GLY A 97 -2.81 -7.56 0.10
C GLY A 97 -2.62 -6.92 -1.28
N SER A 98 -1.41 -7.04 -1.84
CA SER A 98 -1.09 -6.86 -3.25
C SER A 98 -1.62 -5.53 -3.86
N GLY A 99 -1.99 -5.56 -5.15
CA GLY A 99 -2.57 -4.42 -5.86
C GLY A 99 -3.89 -3.92 -5.26
N GLY A 100 -4.62 -4.77 -4.53
CA GLY A 100 -5.85 -4.36 -3.88
C GLY A 100 -5.61 -3.37 -2.73
N ALA A 101 -4.59 -3.63 -1.92
CA ALA A 101 -4.10 -2.68 -0.94
C ALA A 101 -3.53 -1.41 -1.60
N LEU A 102 -2.67 -1.60 -2.61
CA LEU A 102 -2.01 -0.49 -3.31
C LEU A 102 -2.99 0.47 -3.99
N GLY A 103 -4.16 -0.03 -4.43
CA GLY A 103 -5.23 0.75 -5.06
C GLY A 103 -5.79 1.91 -4.23
N ILE A 104 -5.48 1.99 -2.93
CA ILE A 104 -5.74 3.17 -2.08
C ILE A 104 -4.53 3.59 -1.22
N ALA A 105 -3.32 3.07 -1.49
CA ALA A 105 -2.14 3.31 -0.66
C ALA A 105 -1.09 4.25 -1.28
N VAL A 106 -1.36 4.82 -2.47
CA VAL A 106 -0.49 5.83 -3.09
C VAL A 106 -0.62 7.16 -2.33
N ALA A 107 0.36 7.45 -1.47
CA ALA A 107 0.29 8.55 -0.51
C ALA A 107 1.63 9.27 -0.34
N ASP A 108 1.61 10.46 0.27
CA ASP A 108 2.81 11.24 0.61
C ASP A 108 3.60 10.59 1.77
N ARG A 109 2.87 9.93 2.67
CA ARG A 109 3.39 9.13 3.78
C ARG A 109 2.62 7.84 3.90
N VAL A 110 3.35 6.74 4.11
CA VAL A 110 2.77 5.43 4.35
C VAL A 110 3.30 4.88 5.66
N ALA A 111 2.41 4.44 6.54
CA ALA A 111 2.77 3.77 7.79
C ALA A 111 2.13 2.39 7.89
N MET A 112 2.69 1.56 8.76
CA MET A 112 2.13 0.27 9.13
C MET A 112 1.91 0.23 10.64
N LEU A 113 0.80 -0.37 11.10
CA LEU A 113 0.74 -0.84 12.49
C LEU A 113 1.78 -1.95 12.71
N ALA A 114 2.33 -2.06 13.92
CA ALA A 114 3.44 -2.95 14.23
C ALA A 114 3.21 -4.44 13.89
N TYR A 115 1.98 -4.93 13.99
CA TYR A 115 1.58 -6.31 13.67
C TYR A 115 0.82 -6.45 12.35
N SER A 116 0.75 -5.39 11.54
CA SER A 116 0.20 -5.47 10.18
C SER A 116 1.24 -6.03 9.20
N TRP A 117 0.79 -6.48 8.02
CA TRP A 117 1.68 -6.95 6.96
C TRP A 117 1.35 -6.33 5.62
N TYR A 118 2.35 -6.19 4.75
CA TYR A 118 2.19 -5.68 3.39
C TYR A 118 3.04 -6.53 2.44
N SER A 119 2.41 -7.14 1.44
CA SER A 119 3.08 -8.05 0.49
C SER A 119 2.43 -8.02 -0.89
N VAL A 120 3.22 -8.35 -1.92
CA VAL A 120 2.77 -8.47 -3.32
C VAL A 120 1.85 -9.69 -3.54
N ILE A 121 1.96 -10.71 -2.70
CA ILE A 121 1.18 -11.95 -2.76
C ILE A 121 0.99 -12.48 -1.33
N SER A 122 -0.10 -13.22 -1.08
CA SER A 122 -0.25 -13.89 0.22
C SER A 122 0.83 -14.97 0.40
N PRO A 123 1.26 -15.26 1.64
CA PRO A 123 2.20 -16.34 1.91
C PRO A 123 1.74 -17.68 1.35
N GLU A 124 0.45 -17.98 1.45
CA GLU A 124 -0.16 -19.21 0.91
C GLU A 124 -0.04 -19.28 -0.61
N GLY A 125 -0.28 -18.16 -1.30
CA GLY A 125 -0.16 -18.08 -2.75
C GLY A 125 1.28 -18.23 -3.21
N CYS A 126 2.22 -17.61 -2.49
CA CYS A 126 3.65 -17.74 -2.74
C CYS A 126 4.14 -19.19 -2.54
N ALA A 127 3.74 -19.82 -1.43
CA ALA A 127 4.05 -21.21 -1.12
C ALA A 127 3.54 -22.17 -2.20
N ALA A 128 2.28 -22.01 -2.61
CA ALA A 128 1.67 -22.82 -3.67
C ALA A 128 2.41 -22.70 -5.02
N ILE A 129 3.05 -21.57 -5.32
CA ILE A 129 3.77 -21.35 -6.59
C ILE A 129 5.22 -21.84 -6.49
N LEU A 130 5.97 -21.36 -5.49
CA LEU A 130 7.42 -21.58 -5.39
C LEU A 130 7.77 -22.93 -4.75
N TRP A 131 7.00 -23.36 -3.74
CA TRP A 131 7.16 -24.66 -3.08
C TRP A 131 6.22 -25.73 -3.64
N LYS A 132 5.28 -25.38 -4.52
CA LYS A 132 4.26 -26.28 -5.08
C LYS A 132 3.36 -26.94 -4.03
N GLU A 133 3.34 -26.40 -2.82
CA GLU A 133 2.57 -26.91 -1.69
C GLU A 133 2.32 -25.77 -0.70
N ALA A 134 1.07 -25.63 -0.23
CA ALA A 134 0.69 -24.69 0.81
C ALA A 134 0.33 -25.44 2.09
N ASN A 135 1.22 -25.38 3.07
CA ASN A 135 1.04 -25.90 4.43
C ASN A 135 1.73 -24.95 5.42
N GLU A 136 1.57 -25.17 6.73
CA GLU A 136 2.12 -24.28 7.76
C GLU A 136 3.62 -24.00 7.59
N THR A 137 4.39 -25.04 7.28
CA THR A 137 5.85 -24.93 7.07
C THR A 137 6.18 -24.08 5.85
N THR A 138 5.56 -24.36 4.69
CA THR A 138 5.86 -23.63 3.45
C THR A 138 5.28 -22.20 3.46
N ASN A 139 4.13 -21.99 4.08
CA ASN A 139 3.55 -20.66 4.26
C ASN A 139 4.43 -19.78 5.16
N THR A 140 4.98 -20.33 6.24
CA THR A 140 5.91 -19.61 7.13
C THR A 140 7.20 -19.26 6.40
N ALA A 141 7.79 -20.22 5.69
CA ALA A 141 8.99 -19.97 4.87
C ALA A 141 8.74 -18.91 3.79
N ALA A 142 7.56 -18.93 3.15
CA ALA A 142 7.18 -17.91 2.18
C ALA A 142 6.98 -16.53 2.84
N ALA A 143 6.35 -16.47 4.01
CA ALA A 143 6.16 -15.22 4.76
C ALA A 143 7.51 -14.56 5.11
N ASP A 144 8.47 -15.35 5.58
CA ASP A 144 9.83 -14.89 5.89
C ASP A 144 10.56 -14.41 4.64
N ALA A 145 10.49 -15.16 3.54
CA ALA A 145 11.13 -14.81 2.27
C ALA A 145 10.54 -13.55 1.60
N LEU A 146 9.25 -13.27 1.85
CA LEU A 146 8.56 -12.10 1.30
C LEU A 146 8.87 -10.81 2.07
N HIS A 147 9.48 -10.88 3.26
CA HIS A 147 9.80 -9.69 4.07
C HIS A 147 8.56 -8.80 4.30
N LEU A 148 7.44 -9.42 4.67
CA LEU A 148 6.11 -8.78 4.69
C LEU A 148 5.78 -7.97 5.95
N THR A 149 6.62 -8.03 6.99
CA THR A 149 6.30 -7.38 8.28
C THR A 149 6.49 -5.86 8.21
N ALA A 150 5.91 -5.13 9.17
CA ALA A 150 6.11 -3.69 9.30
C ALA A 150 7.60 -3.28 9.43
N LYS A 151 8.40 -4.07 10.15
CA LYS A 151 9.84 -3.83 10.34
C LYS A 151 10.61 -4.03 9.04
N ASP A 152 10.27 -5.07 8.29
CA ASP A 152 10.90 -5.36 7.01
C ASP A 152 10.58 -4.28 5.98
N ASN A 153 9.30 -3.91 5.84
CA ASN A 153 8.85 -2.86 4.93
C ASN A 153 9.47 -1.49 5.24
N LEU A 154 9.68 -1.18 6.53
CA LEU A 154 10.41 0.02 6.95
C LEU A 154 11.88 -0.05 6.52
N LYS A 155 12.54 -1.18 6.75
CA LYS A 155 13.95 -1.40 6.37
C LYS A 155 14.17 -1.31 4.86
N LEU A 156 13.21 -1.80 4.06
CA LEU A 156 13.21 -1.73 2.60
C LEU A 156 12.82 -0.34 2.07
N GLY A 157 12.44 0.60 2.93
CA GLY A 157 11.99 1.94 2.52
C GLY A 157 10.65 1.96 1.79
N ILE A 158 9.87 0.88 1.84
CA ILE A 158 8.54 0.76 1.24
C ILE A 158 7.53 1.61 2.02
N VAL A 159 7.68 1.65 3.35
CA VAL A 159 6.88 2.49 4.25
C VAL A 159 7.79 3.45 5.03
N ASP A 160 7.21 4.56 5.47
CA ASP A 160 7.93 5.68 6.07
C ASP A 160 7.95 5.59 7.61
N SER A 161 7.05 4.82 8.21
CA SER A 161 6.93 4.70 9.67
C SER A 161 6.24 3.41 10.10
N VAL A 162 6.52 3.01 11.35
CA VAL A 162 5.77 1.97 12.06
C VAL A 162 5.09 2.62 13.26
N ILE A 163 3.79 2.38 13.40
CA ILE A 163 2.97 2.86 14.50
C ILE A 163 2.83 1.73 15.49
N GLU A 164 3.33 1.96 16.70
CA GLU A 164 3.31 0.95 17.76
C GLU A 164 1.88 0.59 18.18
N GLU A 165 1.66 -0.71 18.36
CA GLU A 165 0.43 -1.24 18.92
C GLU A 165 0.55 -1.43 20.44
N PRO A 166 -0.58 -1.45 21.17
CA PRO A 166 -0.60 -1.81 22.58
C PRO A 166 0.02 -3.19 22.83
N LEU A 167 0.45 -3.43 24.08
CA LEU A 167 1.00 -4.73 24.46
C LEU A 167 0.02 -5.86 24.11
N GLY A 168 0.46 -6.77 23.23
CA GLY A 168 -0.32 -7.90 22.75
C GLY A 168 -1.29 -7.57 21.60
N GLY A 169 -1.20 -6.39 20.98
CA GLY A 169 -1.88 -6.00 19.75
C GLY A 169 -3.07 -5.05 19.93
N ALA A 170 -3.45 -4.37 18.85
CA ALA A 170 -4.49 -3.34 18.81
C ALA A 170 -5.85 -3.82 19.31
N HIS A 171 -6.17 -5.10 19.12
CA HIS A 171 -7.42 -5.72 19.57
C HIS A 171 -7.57 -5.75 21.10
N ARG A 172 -6.47 -5.63 21.86
CA ARG A 172 -6.50 -5.64 23.32
C ARG A 172 -6.83 -4.27 23.92
N ASP A 173 -6.50 -3.20 23.20
CA ASP A 173 -6.78 -1.82 23.61
C ASP A 173 -6.96 -0.92 22.39
N HIS A 174 -8.19 -0.90 21.87
CA HIS A 174 -8.54 -0.06 20.73
C HIS A 174 -8.37 1.44 21.02
N ALA A 175 -8.49 1.88 22.28
CA ALA A 175 -8.38 3.29 22.62
C ALA A 175 -6.93 3.76 22.45
N THR A 176 -5.98 3.02 23.00
CA THR A 176 -4.54 3.31 22.84
C THR A 176 -4.10 3.16 21.39
N ALA A 177 -4.53 2.11 20.69
CA ALA A 177 -4.21 1.95 19.27
C ALA A 177 -4.74 3.12 18.42
N SER A 178 -5.98 3.55 18.66
CA SER A 178 -6.58 4.71 17.99
C SER A 178 -5.87 6.02 18.33
N ALA A 179 -5.42 6.20 19.57
CA ALA A 179 -4.68 7.39 19.98
C ALA A 179 -3.31 7.47 19.29
N ASN A 180 -2.59 6.35 19.18
CA ASN A 180 -1.31 6.29 18.47
C ASN A 180 -1.49 6.59 16.97
N LEU A 181 -2.54 6.02 16.35
CA LEU A 181 -2.91 6.33 14.96
C LEU A 181 -3.22 7.81 14.77
N GLU A 182 -4.06 8.40 15.62
CA GLU A 182 -4.42 9.81 15.53
C GLU A 182 -3.20 10.72 15.70
N ALA A 183 -2.32 10.43 16.66
CA ALA A 183 -1.10 11.18 16.90
C ALA A 183 -0.20 11.21 15.65
N TRP A 184 0.02 10.05 15.01
CA TRP A 184 0.80 9.97 13.78
C TRP A 184 0.12 10.70 12.62
N ILE A 185 -1.18 10.49 12.41
CA ILE A 185 -1.96 11.16 11.34
C ILE A 185 -1.87 12.67 11.47
N VAL A 186 -2.07 13.21 12.68
CA VAL A 186 -2.05 14.66 12.91
C VAL A 186 -0.65 15.22 12.65
N ALA A 187 0.40 14.58 13.17
CA ALA A 187 1.77 15.02 12.96
C ALA A 187 2.15 15.08 11.47
N GLU A 188 1.88 14.00 10.72
CA GLU A 188 2.20 13.97 9.29
C GLU A 188 1.36 14.97 8.49
N LEU A 189 0.07 15.10 8.80
CA LEU A 189 -0.77 16.09 8.13
C LEU A 189 -0.34 17.53 8.44
N ASP A 190 0.14 17.81 9.65
CA ASP A 190 0.68 19.12 10.02
C ASP A 190 1.96 19.46 9.25
N GLU A 191 2.87 18.50 9.09
CA GLU A 191 4.09 18.64 8.28
C GLU A 191 3.75 18.84 6.79
N LEU A 192 2.94 17.95 6.22
CA LEU A 192 2.59 17.98 4.79
C LEU A 192 1.80 19.23 4.39
N SER A 193 1.03 19.81 5.32
CA SER A 193 0.26 21.03 5.04
C SER A 193 1.11 22.28 4.89
N LYS A 194 2.41 22.22 5.23
CA LYS A 194 3.37 23.30 5.01
C LYS A 194 3.90 23.31 3.57
N MET A 195 3.70 22.23 2.82
CA MET A 195 4.18 22.07 1.45
C MET A 195 3.20 22.67 0.44
N SER A 196 3.71 23.18 -0.69
CA SER A 196 2.85 23.57 -1.81
C SER A 196 2.25 22.32 -2.49
N PRO A 197 1.10 22.45 -3.19
CA PRO A 197 0.52 21.36 -3.98
C PRO A 197 1.50 20.71 -4.96
N GLU A 198 2.35 21.51 -5.61
CA GLU A 198 3.37 21.03 -6.55
C GLU A 198 4.47 20.26 -5.81
N ALA A 199 4.89 20.75 -4.64
CA ALA A 199 5.88 20.06 -3.82
C ALA A 199 5.35 18.71 -3.30
N LEU A 200 4.06 18.63 -2.92
CA LEU A 200 3.43 17.37 -2.52
C LEU A 200 3.46 16.34 -3.65
N VAL A 201 2.98 16.72 -4.84
CA VAL A 201 2.94 15.83 -6.00
C VAL A 201 4.36 15.36 -6.40
N ASN A 202 5.34 16.27 -6.40
CA ASN A 202 6.72 15.92 -6.72
C ASN A 202 7.34 15.00 -5.66
N ALA A 203 7.15 15.30 -4.37
CA ALA A 203 7.66 14.46 -3.29
C ALA A 203 7.05 13.05 -3.33
N ARG A 204 5.74 12.95 -3.65
CA ARG A 204 5.07 11.66 -3.85
C ARG A 204 5.65 10.91 -5.05
N TYR A 205 5.89 11.59 -6.17
CA TYR A 205 6.53 10.98 -7.34
C TYR A 205 7.91 10.41 -6.98
N GLU A 206 8.78 11.22 -6.38
CA GLU A 206 10.14 10.80 -5.99
C GLU A 206 10.14 9.63 -5.01
N ARG A 207 9.21 9.66 -4.03
CA ARG A 207 9.02 8.57 -3.06
C ARG A 207 8.80 7.22 -3.75
N PHE A 208 7.96 7.17 -4.78
CA PHE A 208 7.70 5.93 -5.53
C PHE A 208 8.79 5.65 -6.57
N ARG A 209 9.38 6.69 -7.18
CA ARG A 209 10.37 6.54 -8.26
C ARG A 209 11.67 5.90 -7.80
N ARG A 210 12.05 6.12 -6.53
CA ARG A 210 13.26 5.55 -5.90
C ARG A 210 13.09 4.09 -5.43
N LEU A 211 11.89 3.52 -5.50
CA LEU A 211 11.68 2.14 -5.06
C LEU A 211 12.22 1.15 -6.09
N GLY A 212 12.98 0.18 -5.60
CA GLY A 212 13.60 -0.87 -6.40
C GLY A 212 15.12 -0.68 -6.49
N GLU A 213 15.84 -1.79 -6.36
CA GLU A 213 17.28 -1.86 -6.54
C GLU A 213 17.56 -2.70 -7.80
N TYR A 214 18.46 -2.23 -8.65
CA TYR A 214 18.85 -2.92 -9.87
C TYR A 214 20.31 -2.59 -10.20
N ASP A 215 21.02 -3.54 -10.79
CA ASP A 215 22.36 -3.32 -11.32
C ASP A 215 22.26 -2.73 -12.74
N GLU A 216 22.99 -1.65 -13.02
CA GLU A 216 23.11 -1.11 -14.37
C GLU A 216 24.05 -1.98 -15.19
N TYR A 217 23.53 -2.61 -16.25
CA TYR A 217 24.39 -3.31 -17.19
C TYR A 217 25.03 -2.32 -18.15
N THR A 218 26.29 -1.95 -17.91
CA THR A 218 27.09 -1.22 -18.90
C THR A 218 27.64 -2.21 -19.92
N GLU A 219 27.11 -2.17 -21.14
CA GLU A 219 27.65 -2.93 -22.26
C GLU A 219 29.08 -2.44 -22.55
N THR A 220 30.09 -3.23 -22.20
CA THR A 220 31.47 -2.95 -22.62
C THR A 220 31.53 -3.08 -24.13
N ALA A 221 31.85 -1.99 -24.83
CA ALA A 221 32.07 -1.99 -26.27
C ALA A 221 33.01 -3.14 -26.66
N PRO A 222 32.73 -3.87 -27.75
CA PRO A 222 33.58 -4.97 -28.18
C PRO A 222 35.00 -4.45 -28.40
N ASP A 223 35.95 -5.09 -27.72
CA ASP A 223 37.38 -4.88 -27.89
C ASP A 223 37.69 -4.98 -29.38
N GLN A 224 38.24 -3.90 -29.97
CA GLN A 224 38.67 -3.93 -31.37
C GLN A 224 39.85 -4.88 -31.45
N ALA A 225 39.56 -6.16 -31.71
CA ALA A 225 40.57 -7.16 -31.98
C ALA A 225 41.44 -6.65 -33.14
N GLU A 226 42.72 -6.43 -32.83
CA GLU A 226 43.77 -6.08 -33.79
C GLU A 226 43.71 -7.01 -35.00
N GLU A 227 43.51 -6.44 -36.19
CA GLU A 227 43.74 -7.12 -37.46
C GLU A 227 45.23 -7.47 -37.58
N THR A 228 45.62 -8.66 -37.14
CA THR A 228 46.89 -9.25 -37.58
C THR A 228 46.73 -9.77 -39.01
N GLN A 229 47.23 -9.01 -39.99
CA GLN A 229 47.43 -9.45 -41.37
C GLN A 229 48.54 -10.53 -41.43
N PRO A 230 48.32 -11.69 -42.08
CA PRO A 230 49.40 -12.61 -42.38
C PRO A 230 50.13 -12.21 -43.69
N ALA A 231 51.42 -12.53 -43.71
CA ALA A 231 52.43 -12.23 -44.74
C ALA A 231 52.20 -12.91 -46.10
#